data_AF-A0A7Z7KI01-F1
#
_entry.id   AF-A0A7Z7KI01-F1
#
_cell.length_a   1.000
_cell.length_b   1.000
_cell.length_c   1.000
_cell.angle_alpha   90.00
_cell.angle_beta   90.00
_cell.angle_gamma   90.00
#
_symmetry.space_group_name_H-M   'P 1'
#
loop_
_entity.id
_entity.type
_entity.pdbx_description
1 polymer ?
#
loop_
_entity_poly.entity_id
_entity_poly.type
_entity_poly.pdbx_seq_one_letter_code
_entity_poly.pdbx_strand_id
1 'polypeptide(L)' 'MSISASEARKTLFPLIERVTADRDAVEIVSRKGNAVLMPADGDA' A
#
# COMPACT_ATOMS: atom_id res chain seq x y z
N MET A 1 -2.09 4.21 -8.14
CA MET A 1 -0.65 3.99 -8.45
C MET A 1 -0.29 2.53 -8.16
N SER A 2 0.69 1.93 -8.85
CA SER A 2 1.16 0.56 -8.55
C SER A 2 2.65 0.52 -8.18
N ILE A 3 3.04 -0.34 -7.24
CA ILE A 3 4.44 -0.57 -6.83
C ILE A 3 4.77 -2.06 -6.81
N SER A 4 6.06 -2.41 -6.81
CA SER A 4 6.47 -3.81 -6.68
C SER A 4 6.31 -4.32 -5.23
N ALA A 5 6.03 -5.61 -5.05
CA ALA A 5 6.03 -6.23 -3.73
C ALA A 5 7.38 -6.12 -2.99
N SER A 6 8.49 -6.05 -3.74
CA SER A 6 9.83 -5.88 -3.13
C SER A 6 10.03 -4.47 -2.58
N GLU A 7 9.48 -3.47 -3.25
CA GLU A 7 9.49 -2.07 -2.78
C GLU A 7 8.55 -1.92 -1.58
N ALA A 8 7.29 -2.39 -1.71
CA ALA A 8 6.31 -2.36 -0.63
C ALA A 8 6.86 -2.97 0.67
N ARG A 9 7.57 -4.11 0.58
CA ARG A 9 8.20 -4.76 1.72
C ARG A 9 9.33 -3.92 2.36
N LYS A 10 10.12 -3.21 1.55
CA LYS A 10 11.22 -2.36 2.04
C LYS A 10 10.70 -1.10 2.73
N THR A 11 9.54 -0.61 2.32
CA THR A 11 9.00 0.69 2.74
C THR A 11 7.63 0.58 3.40
N LEU A 12 7.31 -0.56 4.03
CA LEU A 12 5.94 -0.85 4.45
C LEU A 12 5.35 0.20 5.40
N PHE A 13 6.10 0.61 6.43
CA PHE A 13 5.61 1.63 7.38
C PHE A 13 5.42 3.01 6.73
N PRO A 14 6.42 3.59 6.03
CA PRO A 14 6.21 4.83 5.28
C PRO A 14 5.07 4.75 4.25
N LEU A 15 4.88 3.58 3.63
CA LEU A 15 3.81 3.37 2.66
C LEU A 15 2.43 3.38 3.31
N ILE A 16 2.27 2.76 4.50
CA ILE A 16 1.02 2.81 5.28
C ILE A 16 0.70 4.25 5.70
N GLU A 17 1.69 4.99 6.20
CA GLU A 17 1.52 6.41 6.55
C GLU A 17 1.01 7.22 5.36
N ARG A 18 1.67 7.07 4.20
CA ARG A 18 1.28 7.76 2.97
C ARG A 18 -0.15 7.41 2.54
N VAL A 19 -0.46 6.12 2.43
CA VAL A 19 -1.80 5.66 2.04
C VAL A 19 -2.88 6.21 2.98
N THR A 20 -2.62 6.20 4.28
CA THR A 20 -3.56 6.67 5.30
C THR A 20 -3.76 8.20 5.22
N ALA A 21 -2.67 8.95 5.02
CA ALA A 21 -2.71 10.41 4.91
C ALA A 21 -3.36 10.89 3.61
N ASP A 22 -3.00 10.28 2.49
CA ASP A 22 -3.50 10.64 1.16
C ASP A 22 -4.91 10.09 0.89
N ARG A 23 -5.36 9.15 1.73
CA ARG A 23 -6.63 8.42 1.57
C ARG A 23 -6.76 7.75 0.19
N ASP A 24 -5.64 7.36 -0.42
CA ASP A 24 -5.57 6.76 -1.75
C ASP A 24 -5.01 5.34 -1.71
N ALA A 25 -5.61 4.45 -2.51
CA ALA A 25 -5.21 3.05 -2.57
C ALA A 25 -4.00 2.85 -3.49
N VAL A 26 -3.11 1.95 -3.08
CA VAL A 26 -1.93 1.55 -3.85
C VAL A 26 -2.00 0.07 -4.19
N GLU A 27 -1.87 -0.26 -5.47
CA GLU A 27 -1.73 -1.64 -5.93
C GLU A 27 -0.29 -2.11 -5.72
N ILE A 28 -0.14 -3.30 -5.15
CA ILE A 28 1.15 -3.99 -4.98
C ILE A 28 1.18 -5.16 -5.95
N VAL A 29 2.10 -5.10 -6.90
CA VAL A 29 2.25 -6.07 -7.99
C VAL A 29 3.34 -7.08 -7.66
N SER A 30 3.06 -8.37 -7.87
CA SER A 30 4.04 -9.44 -7.68
C SER A 30 3.83 -10.59 -8.68
N ARG A 31 4.89 -11.38 -8.92
CA ARG A 31 4.78 -12.60 -9.73
C ARG A 31 3.83 -13.65 -9.14
N LYS A 32 3.53 -13.58 -7.84
CA LYS A 32 2.66 -14.53 -7.13
C LYS A 32 1.22 -14.04 -6.99
N GLY A 33 0.91 -12.86 -7.54
CA GLY A 33 -0.40 -12.21 -7.39
C GLY A 33 -0.26 -10.79 -6.89
N ASN A 34 -1.29 -9.99 -7.16
CA ASN A 34 -1.36 -8.60 -6.76
C ASN A 34 -2.21 -8.47 -5.49
N ALA A 35 -1.97 -7.39 -4.75
CA ALA A 35 -2.75 -7.00 -3.58
C ALA A 35 -3.00 -5.49 -3.62
N VAL A 36 -3.95 -5.01 -2.84
CA VAL A 36 -4.21 -3.58 -2.66
C VAL A 36 -3.97 -3.22 -1.20
N LEU A 37 -3.18 -2.17 -0.98
CA LEU A 37 -3.08 -1.50 0.31
C LEU A 37 -3.95 -0.24 0.25
N MET A 38 -4.86 -0.11 1.19
CA MET A 38 -5.79 1.01 1.28
C MET A 38 -5.95 1.44 2.74
N PRO A 39 -6.40 2.67 3.01
CA PRO A 39 -6.77 3.08 4.35
C PRO A 39 -7.82 2.12 4.91
N ALA A 40 -7.75 1.82 6.19
CA ALA A 40 -8.84 1.12 6.85
C ALA A 40 -10.06 2.04 6.95
N ASP A 41 -11.24 1.47 6.76
CA ASP A 41 -12.51 2.14 7.03
C ASP A 41 -12.74 2.16 8.55
N GLY A 42 -12.07 3.07 9.25
CA GLY A 42 -12.21 3.22 10.69
C GLY A 42 -11.72 4.60 11.13
N ASP A 43 -12.60 5.34 11.80
CA ASP A 43 -12.31 6.63 12.41
C ASP A 43 -11.04 6.54 13.28
N ALA A 44 -10.02 7.32 12.94
CA ALA A 44 -8.89 7.63 13.81
C ALA A 44 -9.23 8.86 14.66
#